data_AF-A0A4V6MT92-F1
#
_entry.id   AF-A0A4V6MT92-F1
#
_cell.length_a   1.000
_cell.length_b   1.000
_cell.length_c   1.000
_cell.angle_alpha   90.00
_cell.angle_beta   90.00
_cell.angle_gamma   90.00
#
_symmetry.space_group_name_H-M   'P 1'
#
loop_
_entity.id
_entity.type
_entity.pdbx_description
1 polymer ?
#
loop_
_entity_poly.entity_id
_entity_poly.type
_entity_poly.pdbx_seq_one_letter_code
_entity_poly.pdbx_strand_id
1 'polypeptide(L)'
;MKTKIFLFVLLSFAITFHIQSQIKVNASGKVGIAGYEPSNSYSIRGESASYYNADFNSSYSINNGAWYSYVYEAAAVGQNISNNYSLRIRPSQNVINTLYITDGSYTTSGTTLHVDGDATITGTLHNPSDRRLKKEVDTIDSKKLFRKLSKIRGKRYKFKSRKELLAMHESGEFKFTIDTIYKKIKIPNKEKPGDSIRILTDDIKRIRINTPKFNKGKQYGIIAQDVIEEFPELVSLDENSGVYSVNYVGFIPLLIEAVNLQKEEVSKMSRQIDRLKERIKVLEAN
;
A
#
# COMPACT_ATOMS: atom_id res chain seq x y z
N MET A 1 -61.43 43.61 -37.81
CA MET A 1 -60.16 42.89 -38.04
C MET A 1 -59.05 43.14 -37.00
N LYS A 2 -59.17 44.09 -36.06
CA LYS A 2 -58.08 44.41 -35.11
C LYS A 2 -58.05 43.57 -33.82
N THR A 3 -59.13 42.86 -33.48
CA THR A 3 -59.22 42.05 -32.24
C THR A 3 -58.64 40.64 -32.36
N LYS A 4 -58.56 40.08 -33.57
CA LYS A 4 -58.01 38.71 -33.77
C LYS A 4 -56.47 38.67 -33.82
N ILE A 5 -55.83 39.79 -34.19
CA ILE A 5 -54.35 39.89 -34.22
C ILE A 5 -53.77 39.93 -32.81
N PHE A 6 -54.46 40.59 -31.87
CA PHE A 6 -54.00 40.67 -30.48
C PHE A 6 -54.05 39.31 -29.77
N LEU A 7 -55.04 38.47 -30.10
CA LEU A 7 -55.16 37.12 -29.53
C LEU A 7 -54.08 36.17 -30.06
N PHE A 8 -53.64 36.34 -31.31
CA PHE A 8 -52.57 35.52 -31.90
C PHE A 8 -51.19 35.88 -31.35
N VAL A 9 -50.95 37.15 -31.03
CA VAL A 9 -49.70 37.61 -30.40
C VAL A 9 -49.64 37.20 -28.92
N LEU A 10 -50.78 37.11 -28.23
CA LEU A 10 -50.82 36.61 -26.85
C LEU A 10 -50.62 35.08 -26.77
N LEU A 11 -51.06 34.34 -27.79
CA LEU A 11 -50.91 32.88 -27.86
C LEU A 11 -49.49 32.45 -28.28
N SER A 12 -48.80 33.25 -29.09
CA SER A 12 -47.39 32.98 -29.46
C SER A 12 -46.41 33.27 -28.32
N PHE A 13 -46.76 34.13 -27.36
CA PHE A 13 -45.93 34.40 -26.18
C PHE A 13 -46.07 33.33 -25.07
N ALA A 14 -47.06 32.43 -25.18
CA ALA A 14 -47.35 31.41 -24.17
C ALA A 14 -46.55 30.11 -24.33
N ILE A 15 -45.69 30.00 -25.36
CA ILE A 15 -44.90 28.78 -25.61
C ILE A 15 -43.43 29.16 -25.75
N THR A 16 -42.74 29.29 -24.63
CA THR A 16 -41.32 28.88 -24.41
C THR A 16 -40.87 29.32 -23.02
N PHE A 17 -41.49 28.77 -21.97
CA PHE A 17 -40.81 28.71 -20.68
C PHE A 17 -39.91 27.47 -20.67
N HIS A 18 -38.66 27.63 -21.09
CA HIS A 18 -37.61 26.69 -20.71
C HIS A 18 -37.34 26.88 -19.21
N ILE A 19 -38.12 26.20 -18.38
CA ILE A 19 -37.76 26.01 -16.98
C ILE A 19 -36.49 25.16 -16.99
N GLN A 20 -35.33 25.81 -16.96
CA GLN A 20 -34.06 25.19 -16.62
C GLN A 20 -34.14 24.84 -15.13
N SER A 21 -34.89 23.78 -14.82
CA SER A 21 -35.05 23.29 -13.47
C SER A 21 -33.68 22.88 -12.96
N GLN A 22 -33.20 23.59 -11.95
CA GLN A 22 -31.87 23.38 -11.39
C GLN A 22 -31.75 21.98 -10.76
N ILE A 23 -32.88 21.42 -10.28
CA ILE A 23 -33.00 20.07 -9.72
C ILE A 23 -34.35 19.46 -10.17
N LYS A 24 -34.34 18.22 -10.68
CA LYS A 24 -35.51 17.39 -11.04
C LYS A 24 -35.48 16.11 -10.21
N VAL A 25 -36.63 15.63 -9.75
CA VAL A 25 -36.76 14.31 -9.11
C VAL A 25 -37.82 13.50 -9.85
N ASN A 26 -37.52 12.26 -10.24
CA ASN A 26 -38.51 11.39 -10.89
C ASN A 26 -39.28 10.53 -9.86
N ALA A 27 -40.35 9.86 -10.30
CA ALA A 27 -41.20 9.02 -9.45
C ALA A 27 -40.47 7.82 -8.79
N SER A 28 -39.27 7.48 -9.27
CA SER A 28 -38.41 6.46 -8.67
C SER A 28 -37.40 7.03 -7.64
N GLY A 29 -37.54 8.30 -7.27
CA GLY A 29 -36.68 8.98 -6.29
C GLY A 29 -35.31 9.39 -6.82
N LYS A 30 -35.07 9.34 -8.15
CA LYS A 30 -33.79 9.73 -8.76
C LYS A 30 -33.75 11.22 -9.01
N VAL A 31 -32.59 11.84 -8.83
CA VAL A 31 -32.40 13.30 -8.96
C VAL A 31 -31.53 13.63 -10.19
N GLY A 32 -31.97 14.59 -11.00
CA GLY A 32 -31.20 15.20 -12.10
C GLY A 32 -30.98 16.69 -11.81
N ILE A 33 -29.83 17.24 -12.19
CA ILE A 33 -29.46 18.65 -11.90
C ILE A 33 -29.03 19.31 -13.21
N ALA A 34 -29.22 20.62 -13.35
CA ALA A 34 -28.76 21.41 -14.51
C ALA A 34 -29.28 20.92 -15.89
N GLY A 35 -30.56 20.53 -15.96
CA GLY A 35 -31.22 20.19 -17.23
C GLY A 35 -31.13 18.72 -17.67
N TYR A 36 -30.38 17.87 -16.95
CA TYR A 36 -30.32 16.43 -17.25
C TYR A 36 -31.50 15.64 -16.67
N GLU A 37 -31.96 14.62 -17.41
CA GLU A 37 -33.04 13.72 -16.97
C GLU A 37 -32.58 12.77 -15.85
N PRO A 38 -33.38 12.57 -14.78
CA PRO A 38 -33.01 11.72 -13.65
C PRO A 38 -32.95 10.23 -14.05
N SER A 39 -31.76 9.76 -14.42
CA SER A 39 -31.54 8.39 -14.91
C SER A 39 -30.85 7.47 -13.89
N ASN A 40 -30.03 8.04 -12.99
CA ASN A 40 -29.30 7.32 -11.94
C ASN A 40 -29.57 7.91 -10.55
N SER A 41 -29.34 7.10 -9.51
CA SER A 41 -29.79 7.38 -8.15
C SER A 41 -29.27 8.68 -7.56
N TYR A 42 -28.06 9.14 -7.93
CA TYR A 42 -27.41 10.34 -7.36
C TYR A 42 -26.31 10.93 -8.28
N SER A 43 -26.58 11.20 -9.56
CA SER A 43 -25.53 11.77 -10.44
C SER A 43 -25.56 13.30 -10.47
N ILE A 44 -24.62 13.94 -9.76
CA ILE A 44 -24.21 15.31 -10.05
C ILE A 44 -23.17 15.23 -11.18
N ARG A 45 -23.52 15.70 -12.38
CA ARG A 45 -22.58 15.81 -13.50
C ARG A 45 -22.42 17.28 -13.86
N GLY A 46 -21.27 17.86 -13.50
CA GLY A 46 -20.80 19.12 -14.06
C GLY A 46 -20.10 18.85 -15.41
N GLU A 47 -20.09 19.85 -16.30
CA GLU A 47 -19.28 19.81 -17.51
C GLU A 47 -17.79 19.82 -17.13
N SER A 48 -17.18 18.65 -17.15
CA SER A 48 -15.72 18.47 -17.24
C SER A 48 -15.46 17.14 -17.94
N ALA A 49 -14.61 17.18 -18.97
CA ALA A 49 -14.28 16.03 -19.79
C ALA A 49 -13.91 14.79 -18.95
N SER A 50 -14.53 13.66 -19.29
CA SER A 50 -14.25 12.28 -18.88
C SER A 50 -12.98 12.05 -18.04
N TYR A 51 -13.11 12.26 -16.74
CA TYR A 51 -12.39 11.57 -15.68
C TYR A 51 -13.42 11.34 -14.58
N TYR A 52 -13.54 10.11 -14.07
CA TYR A 52 -14.19 9.92 -12.77
C TYR A 52 -13.23 10.53 -11.71
N ASN A 53 -13.22 11.85 -11.60
CA ASN A 53 -12.70 12.56 -10.45
C ASN A 53 -13.75 12.40 -9.36
N ALA A 54 -13.51 11.50 -8.41
CA ALA A 54 -14.14 11.68 -7.11
C ALA A 54 -13.40 12.85 -6.46
N ASP A 55 -13.92 14.07 -6.63
CA ASP A 55 -13.44 15.23 -5.88
C ASP A 55 -13.73 14.99 -4.39
N PHE A 56 -12.78 14.36 -3.69
CA PHE A 56 -12.78 14.35 -2.24
C PHE A 56 -12.07 15.62 -1.77
N ASN A 57 -12.78 16.75 -1.83
CA ASN A 57 -12.31 17.99 -1.24
C ASN A 57 -13.44 18.63 -0.44
N SER A 58 -13.40 18.50 0.88
CA SER A 58 -13.82 19.59 1.76
C SER A 58 -13.20 19.46 3.14
N SER A 59 -12.06 20.14 3.31
CA SER A 59 -11.76 20.78 4.59
C SER A 59 -12.69 21.98 4.74
N TYR A 60 -13.54 21.94 5.75
CA TYR A 60 -14.31 23.10 6.19
C TYR A 60 -13.41 23.98 7.05
N SER A 61 -13.18 25.22 6.63
CA SER A 61 -12.76 26.29 7.54
C SER A 61 -13.41 27.59 7.08
N ILE A 62 -14.46 28.00 7.81
CA ILE A 62 -14.94 29.37 7.74
C ILE A 62 -13.93 30.21 8.52
N ASN A 63 -13.34 31.21 7.88
CA ASN A 63 -13.41 32.62 8.31
C ASN A 63 -12.39 33.45 7.52
N ASN A 64 -12.90 34.38 6.71
CA ASN A 64 -12.26 35.60 6.20
C ASN A 64 -10.72 35.60 6.06
N GLY A 65 -10.21 35.13 4.92
CA GLY A 65 -8.80 35.29 4.55
C GLY A 65 -8.44 34.38 3.40
N ALA A 66 -8.64 34.87 2.17
CA ALA A 66 -8.71 34.12 0.92
C ALA A 66 -7.57 33.12 0.65
N TRP A 67 -7.97 31.89 0.32
CA TRP A 67 -7.13 30.88 -0.35
C TRP A 67 -7.78 30.53 -1.69
N TYR A 68 -7.03 30.65 -2.78
CA TYR A 68 -7.47 30.19 -4.11
C TYR A 68 -7.15 28.70 -4.27
N SER A 69 -8.18 27.89 -4.57
CA SER A 69 -8.04 26.46 -4.88
C SER A 69 -8.23 26.25 -6.38
N TYR A 70 -7.17 25.84 -7.07
CA TYR A 70 -7.25 25.34 -8.44
C TYR A 70 -7.03 23.83 -8.42
N VAL A 71 -8.06 23.06 -8.72
CA VAL A 71 -7.98 21.60 -8.84
C VAL A 71 -7.56 21.24 -10.26
N TYR A 72 -6.34 20.73 -10.43
CA TYR A 72 -5.85 20.17 -11.70
C TYR A 72 -5.27 18.74 -11.52
N GLU A 73 -5.75 18.01 -10.51
CA GLU A 73 -5.16 16.76 -10.04
C GLU A 73 -6.10 15.58 -10.33
N ALA A 74 -5.62 14.58 -11.06
CA ALA A 74 -6.39 13.36 -11.33
C ALA A 74 -5.95 12.25 -10.37
N ALA A 75 -6.67 12.09 -9.26
CA ALA A 75 -6.67 10.85 -8.48
C ALA A 75 -7.71 9.90 -9.10
N ALA A 76 -7.27 8.97 -9.93
CA ALA A 76 -8.17 8.01 -10.57
C ALA A 76 -8.19 6.67 -9.80
N VAL A 77 -9.38 6.28 -9.32
CA VAL A 77 -9.67 4.95 -8.76
C VAL A 77 -10.62 4.23 -9.72
N GLY A 78 -10.16 3.15 -10.38
CA GLY A 78 -11.02 2.39 -11.28
C GLY A 78 -10.34 1.20 -11.95
N GLN A 79 -11.09 0.12 -12.17
CA GLN A 79 -10.65 -1.02 -12.98
C GLN A 79 -10.93 -0.74 -14.47
N ASN A 80 -9.89 -0.80 -15.32
CA ASN A 80 -10.09 -0.96 -16.75
C ASN A 80 -10.00 -2.46 -17.09
N ILE A 81 -10.90 -2.92 -17.95
CA ILE A 81 -11.13 -4.32 -18.34
C ILE A 81 -9.88 -4.97 -18.97
N SER A 82 -8.85 -4.18 -19.31
CA SER A 82 -7.68 -4.67 -20.02
C SER A 82 -6.30 -4.26 -19.46
N ASN A 83 -6.16 -3.50 -18.37
CA ASN A 83 -4.84 -3.20 -17.79
C ASN A 83 -4.90 -2.84 -16.29
N ASN A 84 -4.25 -3.68 -15.47
CA ASN A 84 -4.28 -3.69 -14.01
C ASN A 84 -3.59 -2.48 -13.35
N TYR A 85 -4.34 -1.46 -12.95
CA TYR A 85 -3.96 -0.55 -11.86
C TYR A 85 -5.18 -0.21 -11.01
N SER A 86 -5.10 -0.32 -9.68
CA SER A 86 -6.18 0.04 -8.76
C SER A 86 -6.15 1.51 -8.32
N LEU A 87 -4.97 2.15 -8.33
CA LEU A 87 -4.77 3.56 -8.03
C LEU A 87 -3.53 4.06 -8.81
N ARG A 88 -3.69 5.10 -9.63
CA ARG A 88 -2.56 5.77 -10.30
C ARG A 88 -2.56 7.24 -9.91
N ILE A 89 -1.47 7.70 -9.31
CA ILE A 89 -1.26 9.11 -8.97
C ILE A 89 -0.10 9.61 -9.81
N ARG A 90 -0.32 10.65 -10.63
CA ARG A 90 0.70 11.25 -11.48
C ARG A 90 0.56 12.77 -11.44
N PRO A 91 1.59 13.51 -11.00
CA PRO A 91 1.52 14.96 -10.97
C PRO A 91 1.75 15.54 -12.36
N SER A 92 1.39 16.81 -12.55
CA SER A 92 1.87 17.64 -13.66
C SER A 92 3.36 17.95 -13.52
N GLN A 93 3.98 18.53 -14.55
CA GLN A 93 5.44 18.76 -14.60
C GLN A 93 6.00 19.65 -13.47
N ASN A 94 5.15 20.32 -12.69
CA ASN A 94 5.54 21.31 -11.68
C ASN A 94 5.24 20.91 -10.23
N VAL A 95 4.83 19.66 -9.94
CA VAL A 95 4.63 19.21 -8.55
C VAL A 95 5.82 18.36 -8.09
N ILE A 96 6.36 18.71 -6.92
CA ILE A 96 7.56 18.10 -6.34
C ILE A 96 7.24 16.74 -5.71
N ASN A 97 6.06 16.57 -5.10
CA ASN A 97 5.63 15.33 -4.44
C ASN A 97 4.25 14.89 -4.94
N THR A 98 4.18 13.67 -5.46
CA THR A 98 2.93 13.07 -5.98
C THR A 98 2.05 12.46 -4.89
N LEU A 99 2.66 11.89 -3.86
CA LEU A 99 1.99 11.14 -2.81
C LEU A 99 2.76 11.36 -1.51
N TYR A 100 2.08 11.94 -0.52
CA TYR A 100 2.60 12.15 0.82
C TYR A 100 1.74 11.34 1.80
N ILE A 101 2.36 10.37 2.49
CA ILE A 101 1.68 9.50 3.46
C ILE A 101 2.33 9.75 4.82
N THR A 102 1.53 10.14 5.82
CA THR A 102 1.96 10.45 7.18
C THR A 102 0.93 9.92 8.19
N ASP A 103 1.39 9.49 9.36
CA ASP A 103 0.52 9.11 10.48
C ASP A 103 0.11 10.37 11.26
N GLY A 104 -1.09 10.88 11.00
CA GLY A 104 -1.55 12.17 11.53
C GLY A 104 -1.82 12.25 13.05
N SER A 105 -1.50 11.23 13.85
CA SER A 105 -1.94 11.15 15.26
C SER A 105 -0.88 10.80 16.30
N TYR A 106 0.41 10.67 15.94
CA TYR A 106 1.53 10.46 16.88
C TYR A 106 1.34 9.38 17.98
N THR A 107 0.50 8.37 17.76
CA THR A 107 0.11 7.41 18.82
C THR A 107 0.11 5.95 18.37
N THR A 108 0.38 5.68 17.09
CA THR A 108 0.42 4.32 16.58
C THR A 108 1.84 3.95 16.20
N SER A 109 2.36 2.88 16.78
CA SER A 109 3.63 2.23 16.40
C SER A 109 3.56 1.51 15.05
N GLY A 110 2.55 1.80 14.22
CA GLY A 110 2.28 1.12 12.96
C GLY A 110 3.05 1.70 11.77
N THR A 111 3.15 0.94 10.67
CA THR A 111 3.80 1.42 9.45
C THR A 111 2.89 2.39 8.69
N THR A 112 3.40 3.58 8.41
CA THR A 112 2.72 4.58 7.56
C THR A 112 2.49 4.09 6.13
N LEU A 113 3.38 3.23 5.61
CA LEU A 113 3.25 2.58 4.31
C LEU A 113 3.45 1.06 4.46
N HIS A 114 2.40 0.30 4.15
CA HIS A 114 2.44 -1.17 4.09
C HIS A 114 2.21 -1.62 2.65
N VAL A 115 3.00 -2.59 2.17
CA VAL A 115 2.88 -3.17 0.83
C VAL A 115 2.70 -4.68 0.96
N ASP A 116 1.51 -5.17 0.64
CA ASP A 116 1.22 -6.61 0.48
C ASP A 116 1.68 -7.06 -0.93
N GLY A 117 3.00 -7.25 -1.08
CA GLY A 117 3.62 -7.69 -2.33
C GLY A 117 4.94 -6.99 -2.63
N ASP A 118 5.36 -7.06 -3.90
CA ASP A 118 6.59 -6.43 -4.36
C ASP A 118 6.40 -4.92 -4.58
N ALA A 119 7.40 -4.13 -4.22
CA ALA A 119 7.48 -2.71 -4.52
C ALA A 119 8.67 -2.45 -5.48
N THR A 120 8.42 -1.74 -6.58
CA THR A 120 9.48 -1.29 -7.51
C THR A 120 9.68 0.20 -7.36
N ILE A 121 10.94 0.61 -7.16
CA ILE A 121 11.33 2.01 -6.99
C ILE A 121 12.44 2.32 -8.00
N THR A 122 12.32 3.44 -8.72
CA THR A 122 13.37 3.92 -9.64
C THR A 122 14.43 4.78 -8.96
N GLY A 123 14.09 5.35 -7.80
CA GLY A 123 14.99 6.13 -6.94
C GLY A 123 15.49 5.35 -5.72
N THR A 124 15.66 6.04 -4.60
CA THR A 124 16.24 5.49 -3.36
C THR A 124 15.34 5.75 -2.16
N LEU A 125 15.30 4.80 -1.23
CA LEU A 125 14.71 5.00 0.10
C LEU A 125 15.76 5.65 1.01
N HIS A 126 15.49 6.87 1.46
CA HIS A 126 16.38 7.61 2.35
C HIS A 126 15.96 7.43 3.81
N ASN A 127 16.89 6.97 4.64
CA ASN A 127 16.74 6.98 6.10
C ASN A 127 17.60 8.11 6.69
N PRO A 128 17.04 9.04 7.50
CA PRO A 128 17.83 10.07 8.14
C PRO A 128 18.87 9.43 9.08
N SER A 129 20.14 9.83 8.93
CA SER A 129 21.28 9.21 9.65
C SER A 129 22.25 10.25 10.23
N ASP A 130 21.81 11.51 10.32
CA ASP A 130 22.60 12.62 10.88
C ASP A 130 22.93 12.37 12.36
N ARG A 131 24.16 12.66 12.77
CA ARG A 131 24.64 12.49 14.16
C ARG A 131 23.79 13.30 15.15
N ARG A 132 23.25 14.46 14.76
CA ARG A 132 22.41 15.32 15.62
C ARG A 132 21.10 14.65 16.04
N LEU A 133 20.65 13.64 15.28
CA LEU A 133 19.41 12.91 15.51
C LEU A 133 19.64 11.59 16.28
N LYS A 134 20.86 11.33 16.76
CA LYS A 134 21.25 10.08 17.42
C LYS A 134 21.77 10.35 18.82
N LYS A 135 21.53 9.39 19.73
CA LYS A 135 22.06 9.34 21.09
C LYS A 135 22.59 7.93 21.37
N GLU A 136 23.44 7.79 22.39
CA GLU A 136 24.00 6.48 22.80
C GLU A 136 24.69 5.74 21.65
N VAL A 137 25.61 6.44 20.96
CA VAL A 137 26.34 5.89 19.81
C VAL A 137 27.57 5.12 20.28
N ASP A 138 27.42 3.81 20.44
CA ASP A 138 28.49 2.89 20.81
C ASP A 138 29.12 2.17 19.61
N THR A 139 30.34 1.69 19.77
CA THR A 139 30.99 0.81 18.79
C THR A 139 30.45 -0.62 18.88
N ILE A 140 30.43 -1.32 17.76
CA ILE A 140 29.97 -2.72 17.72
C ILE A 140 31.09 -3.61 18.24
N ASP A 141 30.80 -4.44 19.25
CA ASP A 141 31.75 -5.45 19.73
C ASP A 141 31.99 -6.52 18.64
N SER A 142 33.14 -6.38 18.00
CA SER A 142 33.64 -7.20 16.91
C SER A 142 33.66 -8.70 17.19
N LYS A 143 34.08 -9.10 18.41
CA LYS A 143 34.21 -10.52 18.78
C LYS A 143 32.84 -11.15 18.96
N LYS A 144 31.93 -10.42 19.61
CA LYS A 144 30.54 -10.84 19.79
C LYS A 144 29.81 -10.88 18.44
N LEU A 145 30.05 -9.90 17.58
CA LEU A 145 29.44 -9.79 16.27
C LEU A 145 29.71 -11.02 15.40
N PHE A 146 30.98 -11.41 15.22
CA PHE A 146 31.31 -12.58 14.39
C PHE A 146 30.69 -13.88 14.92
N ARG A 147 30.70 -14.08 16.25
CA ARG A 147 30.06 -15.24 16.86
C ARG A 147 28.57 -15.29 16.55
N LYS A 148 27.88 -14.15 16.60
CA LYS A 148 26.45 -14.05 16.26
C LYS A 148 26.20 -14.25 14.76
N LEU A 149 26.92 -13.51 13.90
CA LEU A 149 26.77 -13.59 12.43
C LEU A 149 27.08 -14.98 11.89
N SER A 150 28.04 -15.69 12.47
CA SER A 150 28.39 -17.06 12.03
C SER A 150 27.28 -18.08 12.26
N LYS A 151 26.32 -17.81 13.15
CA LYS A 151 25.15 -18.67 13.39
C LYS A 151 24.04 -18.42 12.37
N ILE A 152 23.98 -17.22 11.80
CA ILE A 152 23.02 -16.89 10.74
C ILE A 152 23.55 -17.41 9.41
N ARG A 153 22.76 -18.27 8.76
CA ARG A 153 23.10 -18.86 7.46
C ARG A 153 22.06 -18.49 6.42
N GLY A 154 22.53 -18.00 5.27
CA GLY A 154 21.70 -17.83 4.09
C GLY A 154 21.06 -19.16 3.68
N LYS A 155 19.77 -19.14 3.39
CA LYS A 155 18.97 -20.29 2.97
C LYS A 155 18.44 -20.07 1.57
N ARG A 156 18.16 -21.18 0.88
CA ARG A 156 17.39 -21.21 -0.35
C ARG A 156 16.07 -21.92 -0.08
N TYR A 157 14.95 -21.24 -0.29
CA TYR A 157 13.63 -21.75 0.06
C TYR A 157 12.60 -21.49 -1.05
N LYS A 158 11.42 -22.07 -0.90
CA LYS A 158 10.21 -21.74 -1.65
C LYS A 158 9.12 -21.44 -0.64
N PHE A 159 8.30 -20.42 -0.90
CA PHE A 159 7.10 -20.22 -0.09
C PHE A 159 6.09 -21.35 -0.31
N LYS A 160 5.39 -21.72 0.77
CA LYS A 160 4.26 -22.66 0.72
C LYS A 160 3.15 -22.06 -0.14
N SER A 161 2.49 -22.92 -0.91
CA SER A 161 1.32 -22.55 -1.70
C SER A 161 0.12 -22.24 -0.79
N ARG A 162 -0.89 -21.54 -1.33
CA ARG A 162 -2.16 -21.30 -0.62
C ARG A 162 -2.78 -22.59 -0.07
N LYS A 163 -2.72 -23.69 -0.83
CA LYS A 163 -3.28 -24.98 -0.39
C LYS A 163 -2.57 -25.50 0.86
N GLU A 164 -1.25 -25.39 0.91
CA GLU A 164 -0.44 -25.81 2.06
C GLU A 164 -0.67 -24.90 3.27
N LEU A 165 -0.80 -23.58 3.07
CA LEU A 165 -1.12 -22.65 4.16
C LEU A 165 -2.52 -22.90 4.74
N LEU A 166 -3.51 -23.19 3.89
CA LEU A 166 -4.85 -23.56 4.37
C LEU A 166 -4.82 -24.87 5.19
N ALA A 167 -4.06 -25.87 4.74
CA ALA A 167 -3.90 -27.11 5.50
C ALA A 167 -3.25 -26.88 6.88
N MET A 168 -2.29 -25.95 7.00
CA MET A 168 -1.69 -25.56 8.29
C MET A 168 -2.69 -24.84 9.22
N HIS A 169 -3.62 -24.07 8.65
CA HIS A 169 -4.68 -23.45 9.42
C HIS A 169 -5.68 -24.48 9.95
N GLU A 170 -6.10 -25.40 9.08
CA GLU A 170 -7.04 -26.47 9.40
C GLU A 170 -6.45 -27.45 10.42
N SER A 171 -5.15 -27.72 10.38
CA SER A 171 -4.45 -28.57 11.36
C SER A 171 -4.21 -27.87 12.71
N GLY A 172 -4.35 -26.54 12.76
CA GLY A 172 -4.04 -25.73 13.94
C GLY A 172 -2.54 -25.45 14.14
N GLU A 173 -1.67 -25.87 13.21
CA GLU A 173 -0.22 -25.57 13.23
C GLU A 173 0.04 -24.06 13.16
N PHE A 174 -0.74 -23.34 12.34
CA PHE A 174 -0.67 -21.88 12.26
C PHE A 174 -2.01 -21.25 11.86
N LYS A 175 -2.55 -20.38 12.72
CA LYS A 175 -3.87 -19.78 12.51
C LYS A 175 -3.76 -18.42 11.81
N PHE A 176 -3.99 -18.40 10.50
CA PHE A 176 -4.22 -17.15 9.75
C PHE A 176 -5.50 -16.43 10.17
N THR A 177 -5.51 -15.11 9.97
CA THR A 177 -6.69 -14.27 10.22
C THR A 177 -7.85 -14.64 9.30
N ILE A 178 -9.05 -14.51 9.85
CA ILE A 178 -10.30 -14.77 9.16
C ILE A 178 -10.87 -13.43 8.71
N ASP A 179 -11.03 -13.27 7.40
CA ASP A 179 -11.87 -12.22 6.86
C ASP A 179 -13.29 -12.78 6.75
N THR A 180 -14.21 -12.26 7.55
CA THR A 180 -15.63 -12.59 7.42
C THR A 180 -16.19 -11.78 6.26
N ILE A 181 -17.31 -12.21 5.67
CA ILE A 181 -18.08 -11.53 4.61
C ILE A 181 -17.57 -12.00 3.21
N TYR A 182 -18.30 -12.72 2.35
CA TYR A 182 -19.63 -12.50 1.76
C TYR A 182 -20.29 -13.82 1.30
N LYS A 183 -21.63 -13.84 1.21
CA LYS A 183 -22.42 -14.87 0.50
C LYS A 183 -22.45 -14.56 -1.00
N LYS A 184 -21.88 -15.42 -1.85
CA LYS A 184 -22.11 -15.34 -3.32
C LYS A 184 -23.52 -15.88 -3.60
N ILE A 185 -24.50 -14.98 -3.73
CA ILE A 185 -25.86 -15.36 -4.11
C ILE A 185 -25.88 -15.48 -5.64
N LYS A 186 -26.00 -16.70 -6.17
CA LYS A 186 -26.53 -16.87 -7.52
C LYS A 186 -28.00 -16.49 -7.44
N ILE A 187 -28.38 -15.39 -8.09
CA ILE A 187 -29.79 -15.08 -8.33
C ILE A 187 -30.22 -16.06 -9.45
N PRO A 188 -31.03 -17.09 -9.18
CA PRO A 188 -31.59 -17.90 -10.24
C PRO A 188 -32.60 -17.02 -11.00
N ASN A 189 -32.40 -16.85 -12.30
CA ASN A 189 -33.31 -16.19 -13.25
C ASN A 189 -33.95 -14.88 -12.78
N LYS A 190 -33.42 -13.74 -13.24
CA LYS A 190 -34.21 -12.51 -13.31
C LYS A 190 -35.37 -12.76 -14.27
N GLU A 191 -36.58 -12.98 -13.78
CA GLU A 191 -37.74 -12.99 -14.68
C GLU A 191 -38.36 -11.59 -14.85
N LYS A 192 -38.28 -10.66 -13.89
CA LYS A 192 -38.72 -9.26 -14.13
C LYS A 192 -37.93 -8.22 -13.31
N PRO A 193 -37.70 -7.00 -13.85
CA PRO A 193 -37.14 -5.89 -13.08
C PRO A 193 -38.21 -5.37 -12.10
N GLY A 194 -38.00 -5.54 -10.79
CA GLY A 194 -38.90 -4.97 -9.76
C GLY A 194 -38.99 -5.73 -8.45
N ASP A 195 -38.63 -7.02 -8.42
CA ASP A 195 -38.74 -7.82 -7.20
C ASP A 195 -37.54 -7.60 -6.25
N SER A 196 -37.84 -7.25 -5.00
CA SER A 196 -36.84 -7.17 -3.92
C SER A 196 -36.83 -8.48 -3.14
N ILE A 197 -35.67 -9.16 -3.12
CA ILE A 197 -35.49 -10.36 -2.29
C ILE A 197 -35.02 -9.90 -0.91
N ARG A 198 -35.84 -10.07 0.12
CA ARG A 198 -35.37 -9.98 1.51
C ARG A 198 -34.56 -11.24 1.83
N ILE A 199 -33.25 -11.10 1.92
CA ILE A 199 -32.37 -12.16 2.38
C ILE A 199 -32.23 -12.00 3.90
N LEU A 200 -32.76 -12.95 4.66
CA LEU A 200 -32.44 -13.08 6.09
C LEU A 200 -30.94 -13.42 6.21
N THR A 201 -30.19 -12.60 6.94
CA THR A 201 -28.72 -12.60 7.03
C THR A 201 -28.22 -13.57 8.11
N ASP A 202 -28.83 -14.75 8.23
CA ASP A 202 -28.51 -15.67 9.34
C ASP A 202 -27.44 -16.73 8.96
N ASP A 203 -27.12 -16.88 7.67
CA ASP A 203 -26.14 -17.88 7.20
C ASP A 203 -24.84 -17.25 6.65
N ILE A 204 -23.77 -17.27 7.44
CA ILE A 204 -22.39 -17.02 6.97
C ILE A 204 -21.99 -18.17 6.03
N LYS A 205 -22.11 -17.98 4.71
CA LYS A 205 -21.90 -19.09 3.76
C LYS A 205 -20.44 -19.51 3.55
N ARG A 206 -19.42 -18.67 3.78
CA ARG A 206 -17.99 -19.07 3.71
C ARG A 206 -17.11 -18.16 4.56
N ILE A 207 -16.37 -18.74 5.49
CA ILE A 207 -15.22 -18.13 6.16
C ILE A 207 -14.11 -17.97 5.11
N ARG A 208 -13.63 -16.75 4.85
CA ARG A 208 -12.49 -16.53 3.96
C ARG A 208 -11.23 -16.40 4.81
N ILE A 209 -10.43 -17.46 4.82
CA ILE A 209 -9.11 -17.38 5.47
C ILE A 209 -8.21 -16.47 4.63
N ASN A 210 -7.69 -15.43 5.26
CA ASN A 210 -6.75 -14.50 4.65
C ASN A 210 -5.33 -15.06 4.74
N THR A 211 -4.94 -15.83 3.73
CA THR A 211 -3.57 -16.32 3.59
C THR A 211 -2.71 -15.31 2.83
N PRO A 212 -1.47 -15.04 3.27
CA PRO A 212 -0.54 -14.20 2.52
C PRO A 212 -0.28 -14.76 1.12
N LYS A 213 -0.03 -13.86 0.16
CA LYS A 213 0.28 -14.22 -1.21
C LYS A 213 1.78 -14.08 -1.45
N PHE A 214 2.44 -15.21 -1.65
CA PHE A 214 3.86 -15.24 -1.92
C PHE A 214 4.17 -15.50 -3.39
N ASN A 215 5.29 -14.94 -3.84
CA ASN A 215 5.84 -15.23 -5.15
C ASN A 215 6.23 -16.71 -5.27
N LYS A 216 6.02 -17.25 -6.47
CA LYS A 216 6.41 -18.63 -6.80
C LYS A 216 7.88 -18.67 -7.19
N GLY A 217 8.57 -19.75 -6.81
CA GLY A 217 9.95 -20.00 -7.23
C GLY A 217 10.90 -20.19 -6.05
N LYS A 218 12.17 -20.48 -6.37
CA LYS A 218 13.23 -20.54 -5.36
C LYS A 218 13.71 -19.13 -5.08
N GLN A 219 13.84 -18.79 -3.80
CA GLN A 219 14.34 -17.51 -3.32
C GLN A 219 15.48 -17.74 -2.34
N TYR A 220 16.26 -16.69 -2.13
CA TYR A 220 17.32 -16.64 -1.12
C TYR A 220 16.91 -15.69 -0.01
N GLY A 221 17.32 -16.00 1.22
CA GLY A 221 17.09 -15.16 2.37
C GLY A 221 17.56 -15.83 3.64
N ILE A 222 16.99 -15.42 4.77
CA ILE A 222 17.27 -15.97 6.10
C ILE A 222 15.96 -16.30 6.81
N ILE A 223 16.04 -17.15 7.83
CA ILE A 223 14.90 -17.55 8.64
C ILE A 223 14.80 -16.60 9.83
N ALA A 224 13.64 -15.98 10.03
CA ALA A 224 13.46 -14.99 11.08
C ALA A 224 13.70 -15.56 12.50
N GLN A 225 13.39 -16.84 12.71
CA GLN A 225 13.63 -17.56 13.96
C GLN A 225 15.12 -17.76 14.24
N ASP A 226 15.95 -18.03 13.23
CA ASP A 226 17.42 -18.08 13.40
C ASP A 226 17.97 -16.68 13.76
N VAL A 227 17.33 -15.61 13.24
CA VAL A 227 17.76 -14.23 13.47
C VAL A 227 17.34 -13.73 14.85
N ILE A 228 16.11 -13.99 15.29
CA ILE A 228 15.58 -13.44 16.56
C ILE A 228 16.38 -13.93 17.78
N GLU A 229 16.98 -15.12 17.71
CA GLU A 229 17.85 -15.66 18.76
C GLU A 229 19.14 -14.84 18.93
N GLU A 230 19.69 -14.28 17.85
CA GLU A 230 20.99 -13.59 17.87
C GLU A 230 20.88 -12.07 17.74
N PHE A 231 19.90 -11.56 16.97
CA PHE A 231 19.62 -10.15 16.69
C PHE A 231 18.11 -9.87 16.76
N PRO A 232 17.50 -9.93 17.96
CA PRO A 232 16.07 -9.68 18.13
C PRO A 232 15.63 -8.31 17.61
N GLU A 233 16.51 -7.31 17.63
CA GLU A 233 16.28 -5.95 17.12
C GLU A 233 16.08 -5.88 15.60
N LEU A 234 16.45 -6.93 14.87
CA LEU A 234 16.28 -7.02 13.41
C LEU A 234 15.02 -7.80 13.01
N VAL A 235 14.22 -8.25 13.98
CA VAL A 235 13.01 -9.03 13.72
C VAL A 235 11.80 -8.32 14.30
N SER A 236 10.74 -8.23 13.50
CA SER A 236 9.45 -7.72 13.94
C SER A 236 8.39 -8.80 13.80
N LEU A 237 7.52 -8.92 14.81
CA LEU A 237 6.36 -9.80 14.80
C LEU A 237 5.12 -8.98 14.43
N ASP A 238 4.41 -9.37 13.38
CA ASP A 238 3.06 -8.86 13.15
C ASP A 238 2.10 -9.58 14.10
N GLU A 239 1.62 -8.87 15.12
CA GLU A 239 0.71 -9.40 16.13
C GLU A 239 -0.61 -9.90 15.56
N ASN A 240 -1.06 -9.34 14.43
CA ASN A 240 -2.33 -9.74 13.81
C ASN A 240 -2.20 -11.07 13.07
N SER A 241 -1.11 -11.23 12.30
CA SER A 241 -0.91 -12.43 11.51
C SER A 241 -0.09 -13.51 12.21
N GLY A 242 0.65 -13.16 13.27
CA GLY A 242 1.61 -14.04 13.94
C GLY A 242 2.89 -14.30 13.14
N VAL A 243 3.17 -13.50 12.10
CA VAL A 243 4.30 -13.71 11.18
C VAL A 243 5.51 -12.86 11.58
N TYR A 244 6.66 -13.50 11.69
CA TYR A 244 7.94 -12.82 11.87
C TYR A 244 8.49 -12.29 10.53
N SER A 245 8.98 -11.06 10.55
CA SER A 245 9.59 -10.36 9.42
C SER A 245 10.97 -9.84 9.80
N VAL A 246 11.87 -9.72 8.83
CA VAL A 246 13.28 -9.36 9.06
C VAL A 246 13.62 -8.02 8.42
N ASN A 247 14.28 -7.15 9.18
CA ASN A 247 14.87 -5.91 8.69
C ASN A 247 16.20 -6.18 7.98
N TYR A 248 16.13 -6.52 6.69
CA TYR A 248 17.32 -6.76 5.86
C TYR A 248 18.25 -5.53 5.74
N VAL A 249 17.72 -4.31 5.80
CA VAL A 249 18.52 -3.07 5.74
C VAL A 249 19.38 -2.92 7.00
N GLY A 250 18.86 -3.34 8.16
CA GLY A 250 19.59 -3.30 9.43
C GLY A 250 20.83 -4.19 9.47
N PHE A 251 20.95 -5.19 8.61
CA PHE A 251 22.17 -6.00 8.48
C PHE A 251 23.33 -5.25 7.83
N ILE A 252 23.07 -4.24 7.00
CA ILE A 252 24.12 -3.53 6.24
C ILE A 252 25.25 -3.01 7.15
N PRO A 253 24.99 -2.23 8.23
CA PRO A 253 26.06 -1.78 9.12
C PRO A 253 26.79 -2.93 9.82
N LEU A 254 26.11 -4.03 10.15
CA LEU A 254 26.75 -5.23 10.73
C LEU A 254 27.70 -5.90 9.73
N LEU A 255 27.30 -5.97 8.46
CA LEU A 255 28.12 -6.53 7.39
C LEU A 255 29.33 -5.65 7.07
N ILE A 256 29.17 -4.32 7.10
CA ILE A 256 30.28 -3.37 6.94
C ILE A 256 31.32 -3.61 8.04
N GLU A 257 30.86 -3.70 9.29
CA GLU A 257 31.75 -3.96 10.42
C GLU A 257 32.44 -5.32 10.28
N ALA A 258 31.71 -6.38 9.95
CA ALA A 258 32.29 -7.71 9.72
C ALA A 258 33.38 -7.70 8.62
N VAL A 259 33.18 -6.95 7.52
CA VAL A 259 34.18 -6.80 6.46
C VAL A 259 35.42 -6.03 6.95
N ASN A 260 35.23 -4.95 7.71
CA ASN A 260 36.35 -4.18 8.27
C ASN A 260 37.21 -5.04 9.20
N LEU A 261 36.58 -5.83 10.04
CA LEU A 261 37.27 -6.73 10.96
C LEU A 261 37.99 -7.85 10.22
N GLN A 262 37.36 -8.43 9.20
CA GLN A 262 38.00 -9.44 8.35
C GLN A 262 39.26 -8.86 7.68
N LYS A 263 39.24 -7.60 7.23
CA LYS A 263 40.43 -6.92 6.69
C LYS A 263 41.54 -6.76 7.73
N GLU A 264 41.18 -6.41 8.97
CA GLU A 264 42.17 -6.28 10.06
C GLU A 264 42.83 -7.63 10.37
N GLU A 265 42.03 -8.70 10.47
CA GLU A 265 42.55 -10.06 10.69
C GLU A 265 43.45 -10.52 9.55
N VAL A 266 43.07 -10.27 8.29
CA VAL A 266 43.91 -10.57 7.12
C VAL A 266 45.22 -9.79 7.17
N SER A 267 45.20 -8.49 7.50
CA SER A 267 46.42 -7.70 7.63
C SER A 267 47.35 -8.25 8.72
N LYS A 268 46.78 -8.65 9.85
CA LYS A 268 47.52 -9.27 10.95
C LYS A 268 48.15 -10.60 10.52
N MET A 269 47.41 -11.47 9.84
CA MET A 269 47.91 -12.73 9.31
C MET A 269 49.04 -12.52 8.29
N SER A 270 48.89 -11.58 7.35
CA SER A 270 49.95 -11.27 6.37
C SER A 270 51.24 -10.83 7.04
N ARG A 271 51.17 -9.93 8.04
CA ARG A 271 52.36 -9.51 8.81
C ARG A 271 53.02 -10.68 9.55
N GLN A 272 52.24 -11.62 10.05
CA GLN A 272 52.78 -12.82 10.69
C GLN A 272 53.49 -13.72 9.68
N ILE A 273 52.92 -13.91 8.49
CA ILE A 273 53.54 -14.67 7.40
C ILE A 273 54.87 -14.04 6.99
N ASP A 274 54.92 -12.71 6.83
CA ASP A 274 56.16 -12.02 6.43
C ASP A 274 57.25 -12.17 7.48
N ARG A 275 56.91 -12.03 8.78
CA ARG A 275 57.87 -12.27 9.87
C ARG A 275 58.36 -13.71 9.91
N LEU A 276 57.47 -14.68 9.67
CA LEU A 276 57.85 -16.09 9.62
C LEU A 276 58.77 -16.38 8.44
N LYS A 277 58.50 -15.80 7.25
CA LYS A 277 59.36 -15.91 6.07
C LYS A 277 60.75 -15.35 6.32
N GLU A 278 60.86 -14.16 6.92
CA GLU A 278 62.16 -13.58 7.27
C GLU A 278 62.93 -14.45 8.27
N ARG A 279 62.22 -15.01 9.26
CA ARG A 279 62.84 -15.90 10.25
C ARG A 279 63.32 -17.22 9.62
N ILE A 280 62.57 -17.77 8.67
CA ILE A 280 63.00 -18.96 7.89
C ILE A 280 64.26 -18.63 7.08
N LYS A 281 64.28 -17.48 6.39
CA LYS A 281 65.44 -17.04 5.58
C LYS A 281 66.72 -16.90 6.42
N VAL A 282 66.61 -16.38 7.64
CA VAL A 282 67.75 -16.28 8.58
C VAL A 282 68.23 -17.66 9.05
N LEU A 283 67.31 -18.62 9.23
CA LEU A 283 67.65 -19.97 9.66
C LEU A 283 68.28 -20.80 8.53
N GLU A 284 67.81 -20.65 7.29
CA GLU A 284 68.38 -21.33 6.11
C GLU A 284 69.75 -20.78 5.69
N ALA A 285 70.12 -19.58 6.16
CA ALA A 285 71.42 -18.96 5.90
C ALA A 285 72.52 -19.36 6.89
N ASN A 286 72.20 -20.13 7.93
CA ASN A 286 73.15 -20.71 8.89
C ASN A 286 73.28 -22.22 8.67
#